data_AF-A0AAW9NP64-F1
#
_entry.id   AF-A0AAW9NP64-F1
#
_cell.length_a   1.000
_cell.length_b   1.000
_cell.length_c   1.000
_cell.angle_alpha   90.00
_cell.angle_beta   90.00
_cell.angle_gamma   90.00
#
_symmetry.space_group_name_H-M   'P 1'
#
loop_
_entity.id
_entity.type
_entity.pdbx_description
1 polymer ?
#
loop_
_entity_poly.entity_id
_entity_poly.type
_entity_poly.pdbx_seq_one_letter_code
_entity_poly.pdbx_strand_id
1 'polypeptide(L)'
;MKLKKDDYDFLAKHVPEIDDYVENKAVDERFVHFELSEENFYNIQSDMNDSIVAYGMDQQDTVNAIGKKLYQLYDLLPYLDDENLEYFSE
;
A
#
# COMPACT_ATOMS: atom_id res chain seq x y z
N MET A 1 -7.65 -5.43 5.83
CA MET A 1 -7.28 -4.14 5.20
C MET A 1 -8.13 -3.84 3.96
N LYS A 2 -8.35 -2.56 3.64
CA LYS A 2 -9.16 -2.10 2.50
C LYS A 2 -8.51 -0.89 1.81
N LEU A 3 -8.22 -1.01 0.51
CA LEU A 3 -7.68 0.08 -0.31
C LEU A 3 -8.58 0.37 -1.51
N LYS A 4 -8.58 1.61 -2.01
CA LYS A 4 -9.17 1.89 -3.34
C LYS A 4 -8.38 1.13 -4.39
N LYS A 5 -9.06 0.69 -5.46
CA LYS A 5 -8.39 0.01 -6.58
C LYS A 5 -7.21 0.79 -7.14
N ASP A 6 -7.39 2.07 -7.43
CA ASP A 6 -6.33 2.92 -7.98
C ASP A 6 -5.11 3.04 -7.05
N ASP A 7 -5.31 2.87 -5.73
CA ASP A 7 -4.25 2.91 -4.74
C ASP A 7 -3.58 1.55 -4.58
N TYR A 8 -4.34 0.46 -4.60
CA TYR A 8 -3.80 -0.90 -4.62
C TYR A 8 -3.01 -1.16 -5.92
N ASP A 9 -3.55 -0.79 -7.08
CA ASP A 9 -2.90 -0.95 -8.38
C ASP A 9 -1.63 -0.09 -8.46
N PHE A 10 -1.66 1.11 -7.86
CA PHE A 10 -0.46 1.93 -7.75
C PHE A 10 0.58 1.26 -6.86
N LEU A 11 0.18 0.68 -5.73
CA LEU A 11 1.06 -0.02 -4.81
C LEU A 11 1.68 -1.25 -5.48
N ALA A 12 0.87 -2.16 -6.03
CA ALA A 12 1.33 -3.36 -6.73
C ALA A 12 2.20 -3.06 -7.96
N LYS A 13 2.03 -1.90 -8.59
CA LYS A 13 2.91 -1.48 -9.69
C LYS A 13 4.32 -1.10 -9.24
N HIS A 14 4.44 -0.46 -8.07
CA HIS A 14 5.71 0.12 -7.62
C HIS A 14 6.39 -0.70 -6.52
N VAL A 15 5.62 -1.55 -5.83
CA VAL A 15 6.05 -2.51 -4.81
C VAL A 15 5.37 -3.84 -5.14
N PRO A 16 5.81 -4.51 -6.22
CA PRO A 16 5.17 -5.74 -6.72
C PRO A 16 5.15 -6.89 -5.71
N GLU A 17 6.05 -6.86 -4.73
CA GLU A 17 6.15 -7.83 -3.62
C GLU A 17 4.87 -7.92 -2.81
N ILE A 18 4.00 -6.90 -2.84
CA ILE A 18 2.70 -6.94 -2.15
C ILE A 18 1.83 -8.12 -2.56
N ASP A 19 1.87 -8.55 -3.82
CA ASP A 19 1.04 -9.66 -4.28
C ASP A 19 1.51 -11.02 -3.72
N ASP A 20 2.75 -11.11 -3.21
CA ASP A 20 3.27 -12.30 -2.52
C ASP A 20 2.90 -12.32 -1.03
N TYR A 21 2.58 -11.16 -0.45
CA TYR A 21 2.28 -10.98 0.97
C TYR A 21 0.79 -10.99 1.30
N VAL A 22 -0.03 -10.61 0.32
CA VAL A 22 -1.47 -10.45 0.46
C VAL A 22 -2.19 -11.79 0.59
N GLU A 23 -2.99 -11.91 1.64
CA GLU A 23 -3.88 -13.04 1.91
C GLU A 23 -5.36 -12.63 1.71
N ASN A 24 -6.23 -13.60 1.43
CA ASN A 24 -7.68 -13.42 1.34
C ASN A 24 -8.15 -12.23 0.46
N LYS A 25 -7.44 -11.98 -0.65
CA LYS A 25 -7.73 -10.87 -1.58
C LYS A 25 -9.13 -10.98 -2.19
N ALA A 26 -9.93 -9.94 -2.03
CA ALA A 26 -11.23 -9.79 -2.66
C ALA A 26 -11.35 -8.41 -3.31
N VAL A 27 -12.01 -8.34 -4.47
CA VAL A 27 -12.14 -7.10 -5.25
C VAL A 27 -13.63 -6.81 -5.46
N ASP A 28 -14.08 -5.63 -5.01
CA ASP A 28 -15.43 -5.12 -5.29
C ASP A 28 -15.42 -4.07 -6.41
N GLU A 29 -16.47 -3.27 -6.60
CA GLU A 29 -16.49 -2.25 -7.66
C GLU A 29 -15.39 -1.18 -7.50
N ARG A 30 -15.06 -0.77 -6.27
CA ARG A 30 -14.19 0.39 -5.97
C ARG A 30 -12.99 0.07 -5.10
N PHE A 31 -12.97 -1.06 -4.40
CA PHE A 31 -11.98 -1.39 -3.40
C PHE A 31 -11.36 -2.78 -3.62
N VAL A 32 -10.15 -2.93 -3.10
CA VAL A 32 -9.45 -4.19 -2.89
C VAL A 32 -9.37 -4.42 -1.38
N HIS A 33 -9.92 -5.54 -0.95
CA HIS A 33 -9.86 -6.04 0.42
C HIS A 33 -8.81 -7.13 0.48
N PHE A 34 -7.99 -7.11 1.52
CA PHE A 34 -6.92 -8.09 1.71
C PHE A 34 -6.51 -8.15 3.18
N GLU A 35 -5.84 -9.22 3.55
CA GLU A 35 -5.24 -9.45 4.85
C GLU A 35 -3.72 -9.52 4.70
N LEU A 36 -3.00 -9.14 5.75
CA LEU A 36 -1.56 -9.33 5.89
C LEU A 36 -1.32 -9.96 7.25
N SER A 37 -0.45 -10.97 7.31
CA SER A 37 0.11 -11.40 8.59
C SER A 37 1.01 -10.30 9.16
N GLU A 38 1.27 -10.34 10.47
CA GLU A 38 2.16 -9.35 11.13
C GLU A 38 3.56 -9.33 10.48
N GLU A 39 4.11 -10.50 10.14
CA GLU A 39 5.39 -10.61 9.43
C GLU A 39 5.31 -9.98 8.02
N ASN A 40 4.26 -10.31 7.26
CA ASN A 40 4.04 -9.75 5.92
C ASN A 40 3.81 -8.24 5.94
N PHE A 41 3.17 -7.72 6.99
CA PHE A 41 2.99 -6.29 7.20
C PHE A 41 4.33 -5.57 7.39
N TYR A 42 5.24 -6.12 8.20
CA TYR A 42 6.58 -5.56 8.35
C TYR A 42 7.40 -5.68 7.06
N ASN A 43 7.27 -6.79 6.34
CA ASN A 43 7.98 -6.99 5.08
C ASN A 43 7.54 -5.97 4.02
N ILE A 44 6.22 -5.78 3.81
CA ILE A 44 5.74 -4.79 2.85
C ILE A 44 6.13 -3.36 3.24
N GLN A 45 6.17 -3.04 4.54
CA GLN A 45 6.67 -1.75 5.01
C GLN A 45 8.15 -1.53 4.65
N SER A 46 8.98 -2.57 4.77
CA SER A 46 10.39 -2.50 4.35
C SER A 46 10.50 -2.27 2.85
N ASP A 47 9.79 -3.06 2.05
CA ASP A 47 9.85 -2.99 0.58
C ASP A 47 9.31 -1.65 0.05
N MET A 48 8.29 -1.09 0.73
CA MET A 48 7.80 0.26 0.46
C MET A 48 8.84 1.33 0.76
N ASN A 49 9.58 1.23 1.87
CA ASN A 49 10.65 2.17 2.21
C ASN A 49 11.77 2.13 1.17
N ASP A 50 12.21 0.95 0.78
CA ASP A 50 13.23 0.77 -0.25
C ASP A 50 12.76 1.34 -1.59
N SER A 51 11.49 1.10 -1.94
CA SER A 51 10.87 1.68 -3.13
C SER A 51 10.79 3.20 -3.06
N ILE A 52 10.40 3.79 -1.93
CA ILE A 52 10.38 5.25 -1.74
C ILE A 52 11.77 5.85 -1.94
N VAL A 53 12.82 5.19 -1.46
CA VAL A 53 14.21 5.64 -1.66
C VAL A 53 14.63 5.49 -3.12
N ALA A 54 14.38 4.34 -3.74
CA ALA A 54 14.70 4.08 -5.14
C ALA A 54 14.00 5.08 -6.08
N TYR A 55 12.68 5.21 -5.93
CA TYR A 55 11.87 6.25 -6.58
C TYR A 55 11.99 7.61 -5.89
N GLY A 56 12.90 7.84 -4.97
CA GLY A 56 13.19 9.18 -4.44
C GLY A 56 14.37 9.80 -5.18
N MET A 57 15.23 8.94 -5.73
CA MET A 57 16.57 9.32 -6.20
C MET A 57 16.70 9.44 -7.73
N ASP A 58 15.79 8.86 -8.53
CA ASP A 58 16.06 8.67 -9.97
C ASP A 58 15.62 9.81 -10.91
N GLN A 59 14.59 10.63 -10.63
CA GLN A 59 14.29 11.91 -11.33
C GLN A 59 13.47 12.89 -10.45
N GLN A 60 14.02 14.08 -10.20
CA GLN A 60 13.60 14.99 -9.12
C GLN A 60 12.09 15.38 -9.09
N ASP A 61 11.39 15.37 -10.22
CA ASP A 61 9.98 15.76 -10.28
C ASP A 61 9.01 14.56 -10.31
N THR A 62 9.26 13.57 -11.18
CA THR A 62 8.34 12.42 -11.34
C THR A 62 8.53 11.38 -10.25
N VAL A 63 9.77 11.08 -9.87
CA VAL A 63 10.01 10.09 -8.82
C VAL A 63 9.59 10.65 -7.45
N ASN A 64 9.74 11.96 -7.26
CA ASN A 64 9.22 12.66 -6.08
C ASN A 64 7.68 12.54 -5.94
N ALA A 65 6.92 12.52 -7.05
CA ALA A 65 5.48 12.28 -6.98
C ALA A 65 5.15 10.82 -6.61
N ILE A 66 5.91 9.85 -7.13
CA ILE A 66 5.77 8.43 -6.79
C ILE A 66 6.10 8.18 -5.32
N GLY A 67 7.26 8.64 -4.86
CA GLY A 67 7.70 8.52 -3.47
C GLY A 67 6.73 9.19 -2.50
N LYS A 68 6.18 10.35 -2.83
CA LYS A 68 5.13 11.00 -2.01
C LYS A 68 3.87 10.15 -1.91
N LYS A 69 3.40 9.56 -3.01
CA LYS A 69 2.20 8.70 -2.98
C LYS A 69 2.46 7.40 -2.21
N LEU A 70 3.64 6.80 -2.36
CA LEU A 70 4.03 5.62 -1.56
C LEU A 70 4.13 5.97 -0.07
N TYR A 71 4.68 7.13 0.30
CA TYR A 71 4.75 7.57 1.69
C TYR A 71 3.36 7.79 2.30
N GLN A 72 2.43 8.37 1.54
CA GLN A 72 1.03 8.49 1.98
C GLN A 72 0.36 7.14 2.22
N LEU A 73 0.65 6.14 1.38
CA LEU A 73 0.14 4.78 1.56
C LEU A 73 0.81 4.10 2.75
N TYR A 74 2.11 4.29 2.94
CA TYR A 74 2.86 3.78 4.08
C TYR A 74 2.28 4.28 5.39
N ASP A 75 2.01 5.59 5.50
CA ASP A 75 1.38 6.18 6.69
C ASP A 75 -0.04 5.64 6.91
N LEU A 76 -0.77 5.30 5.85
CA LEU A 76 -2.15 4.78 5.93
C LEU A 76 -2.21 3.30 6.37
N LEU A 77 -1.22 2.48 6.01
CA LEU A 77 -1.23 1.04 6.26
C LEU A 77 -1.39 0.68 7.75
N PRO A 78 -0.67 1.29 8.71
CA PRO A 78 -0.89 1.05 10.14
C PRO A 78 -2.31 1.38 10.60
N TYR A 79 -2.93 2.45 10.07
CA TYR A 79 -4.32 2.77 10.41
C TYR A 79 -5.30 1.73 9.86
N LEU A 80 -5.03 1.18 8.68
CA LEU A 80 -5.85 0.12 8.07
C LEU A 80 -5.70 -1.26 8.74
N ASP A 81 -4.61 -1.45 9.50
CA ASP A 81 -4.33 -2.66 10.27
C ASP A 81 -4.95 -2.59 11.66
N ASP A 82 -4.83 -1.44 12.34
CA ASP A 82 -5.40 -1.19 13.67
C ASP A 82 -6.94 -1.11 13.63
N GLU A 83 -7.50 -0.69 12.50
CA GLU A 83 -8.93 -0.52 12.31
C GLU A 83 -9.59 -1.68 11.54
N ASN A 84 -10.00 -2.74 12.22
CA ASN A 84 -11.10 -3.60 11.73
C ASN A 84 -12.46 -2.82 11.65
N LEU A 85 -12.44 -1.52 11.32
CA LEU A 85 -13.55 -0.57 11.34
C LEU A 85 -14.09 -0.31 9.94
N GLU A 86 -15.41 -0.42 9.84
CA GLU A 86 -16.22 0.09 8.74
C GLU A 86 -16.03 1.61 8.62
N TYR A 87 -15.11 2.06 7.75
CA TYR A 87 -15.15 3.44 7.26
C TYR A 87 -16.31 3.60 6.26
N PHE A 88 -17.54 3.67 6.79
CA PHE A 88 -18.66 4.47 6.30
C PHE A 88 -19.71 4.64 7.41
N SER A 89 -19.48 5.60 8.29
CA SER A 89 -20.55 6.27 9.01
C SER A 89 -20.44 7.77 8.76
N GLU A 90 -20.97 8.20 7.62
CA GLU A 90 -22.00 9.23 7.42
C GLU A 90 -22.15 9.57 5.92
#